data_AF-A0A9Q6N6X1-F1
#
_entry.id   AF-A0A9Q6N6X1-F1
#
_cell.length_a   1.000
_cell.length_b   1.000
_cell.length_c   1.000
_cell.angle_alpha   90.00
_cell.angle_beta   90.00
_cell.angle_gamma   90.00
#
_symmetry.space_group_name_H-M   'P 1'
#
loop_
_entity.id
_entity.type
_entity.pdbx_description
1 polymer ?
#
loop_
_entity_poly.entity_id
_entity_poly.type
_entity_poly.pdbx_seq_one_letter_code
_entity_poly.pdbx_strand_id
1 'polypeptide(L)'
;MNLPPVLPDTAPALVNPLRLDQDDLRHFKERGFIKLRSLLTPAAILQLRELANSQLRPAPSGTSAHGDGFSRLTHRVTQVGILDRLYRQPAFAQVLTRLTGCRLIMSEAQSFELGVGRSGFAWHYDSLNFRYIRPQDPAFSLWMPLQPIRPQLQGGGMAWVPLSLFSAQENFQFSRLLAGKLARGESVAEFSAHLRQTYCTPGVLTDAFEEQRIEEAFDPGDALLFSKYLWHRSSPLLPGDLERRQAVTLRLLDWRACLDPLMQEGETRSAGGLGMGLDGGPLNPVSYGSRFVDIKPGAPIRSSAHCGPIL
;
A
#
# COMPACT_ATOMS: atom_id res chain seq x y z
N MET A 1 -3.12 27.68 -9.12
CA MET A 1 -3.89 26.65 -8.39
C MET A 1 -4.91 26.10 -9.37
N ASN A 2 -4.72 24.89 -9.90
CA ASN A 2 -5.69 24.27 -10.80
C ASN A 2 -6.36 23.13 -10.03
N LEU A 3 -7.51 23.41 -9.43
CA LEU A 3 -8.42 22.34 -9.04
C LEU A 3 -8.86 21.62 -10.33
N PRO A 4 -8.90 20.28 -10.34
CA PRO A 4 -9.38 19.56 -11.51
C PRO A 4 -10.82 19.98 -11.85
N PRO A 5 -11.18 20.14 -13.13
CA PRO A 5 -12.55 20.45 -13.51
C PRO A 5 -13.50 19.37 -12.97
N VAL A 6 -14.59 19.83 -12.36
CA VAL A 6 -15.71 19.01 -11.88
C VAL A 6 -16.26 18.25 -13.10
N LEU A 7 -16.41 16.93 -12.97
CA LEU A 7 -17.02 16.12 -14.02
C LEU A 7 -18.46 16.62 -14.28
N PRO A 8 -18.93 16.62 -15.54
CA PRO A 8 -20.32 16.98 -15.82
C PRO A 8 -21.27 16.08 -15.02
N ASP A 9 -22.40 16.65 -14.55
CA ASP A 9 -23.44 16.03 -13.71
C ASP A 9 -24.05 14.72 -14.26
N THR A 10 -23.67 14.31 -15.48
CA THR A 10 -24.13 13.11 -16.16
C THR A 10 -23.19 11.90 -16.02
N ALA A 11 -22.01 12.07 -15.41
CA ALA A 11 -21.10 10.94 -15.18
C ALA A 11 -21.65 10.03 -14.04
N PRO A 12 -21.70 8.70 -14.23
CA PRO A 12 -22.21 7.81 -13.20
C PRO A 12 -21.38 7.92 -11.92
N ALA A 13 -22.06 7.95 -10.77
CA ALA A 13 -21.39 7.94 -9.48
C ALA A 13 -20.55 6.66 -9.32
N LEU A 14 -19.27 6.83 -8.99
CA LEU A 14 -18.33 5.73 -8.79
C LEU A 14 -18.08 5.43 -7.31
N VAL A 15 -18.38 6.40 -6.44
CA VAL A 15 -18.11 6.33 -5.00
C VAL A 15 -19.38 6.68 -4.26
N ASN A 16 -19.80 5.81 -3.35
CA ASN A 16 -20.91 6.07 -2.45
C ASN A 16 -20.44 7.04 -1.35
N PRO A 17 -21.21 8.10 -1.03
CA PRO A 17 -20.96 8.90 0.15
C PRO A 17 -21.03 8.04 1.41
N LEU A 18 -19.97 8.09 2.23
CA LEU A 18 -19.92 7.39 3.52
C LEU A 18 -20.08 8.39 4.67
N ARG A 19 -20.90 8.02 5.66
CA ARG A 19 -21.00 8.76 6.92
C ARG A 19 -20.01 8.14 7.91
N LEU A 20 -19.05 8.95 8.33
CA LEU A 20 -18.05 8.57 9.33
C LEU A 20 -18.35 9.28 10.64
N ASP A 21 -18.42 8.55 11.73
CA ASP A 21 -18.59 9.11 13.07
C ASP A 21 -17.24 9.30 13.79
N GLN A 22 -17.28 9.69 15.06
CA GLN A 22 -16.05 9.89 15.85
C GLN A 22 -15.38 8.58 16.25
N ASP A 23 -16.14 7.48 16.34
CA ASP A 23 -15.61 6.17 16.66
C ASP A 23 -14.81 5.62 15.49
N ASP A 24 -15.26 5.82 14.25
CA ASP A 24 -14.50 5.50 13.04
C ASP A 24 -13.14 6.22 13.01
N LEU A 25 -13.14 7.53 13.31
CA LEU A 25 -11.93 8.35 13.32
C LEU A 25 -10.95 7.89 14.41
N ARG A 26 -11.46 7.63 15.61
CA ARG A 26 -10.67 7.13 16.73
C ARG A 26 -10.11 5.74 16.43
N HIS A 27 -10.93 4.85 15.90
CA HIS A 27 -10.54 3.50 15.49
C HIS A 27 -9.40 3.56 14.47
N PHE A 28 -9.56 4.36 13.41
CA PHE A 28 -8.52 4.49 12.39
C PHE A 28 -7.22 5.09 12.96
N LYS A 29 -7.32 6.12 13.80
CA LYS A 29 -6.15 6.76 14.42
C LYS A 29 -5.38 5.80 15.34
N GLU A 30 -6.09 5.02 16.14
CA GLU A 30 -5.48 4.10 17.12
C GLU A 30 -4.95 2.84 16.47
N ARG A 31 -5.73 2.25 15.56
CA ARG A 31 -5.44 0.92 15.00
C ARG A 31 -4.74 0.97 13.65
N GLY A 32 -4.77 2.13 12.97
CA GLY A 32 -4.13 2.37 11.69
C GLY A 32 -4.81 1.71 10.49
N PHE A 33 -6.03 1.22 10.63
CA PHE A 33 -6.82 0.67 9.51
C PHE A 33 -8.31 0.89 9.73
N ILE A 34 -9.08 0.84 8.65
CA ILE A 34 -10.55 0.80 8.69
C ILE A 34 -11.10 0.14 7.42
N LYS A 35 -12.13 -0.70 7.59
CA LYS A 35 -12.91 -1.22 6.48
C LYS A 35 -13.99 -0.21 6.07
N LEU A 36 -13.90 0.29 4.85
CA LEU A 36 -14.89 1.17 4.22
C LEU A 36 -15.93 0.32 3.49
N ARG A 37 -17.06 0.07 4.15
CA ARG A 37 -18.13 -0.77 3.58
C ARG A 37 -18.82 -0.06 2.42
N SER A 38 -18.95 -0.75 1.29
CA SER A 38 -19.63 -0.27 0.07
C SER A 38 -19.15 1.10 -0.39
N LEU A 39 -17.85 1.41 -0.25
CA LEU A 39 -17.25 2.65 -0.73
C LEU A 39 -17.48 2.83 -2.24
N LEU A 40 -17.30 1.77 -3.02
CA LEU A 40 -17.37 1.81 -4.48
C LEU A 40 -18.73 1.32 -4.98
N THR A 41 -19.23 1.94 -6.05
CA THR A 41 -20.46 1.48 -6.71
C THR A 41 -20.19 0.23 -7.55
N PRO A 42 -21.24 -0.56 -7.90
CA PRO A 42 -21.08 -1.69 -8.82
C PRO A 42 -20.46 -1.29 -10.16
N ALA A 43 -20.77 -0.08 -10.66
CA ALA A 43 -20.19 0.48 -11.88
C ALA A 43 -18.67 0.69 -11.75
N ALA A 44 -18.21 1.18 -10.60
CA ALA A 44 -16.78 1.32 -10.33
C ALA A 44 -16.07 -0.04 -10.26
N ILE A 45 -16.68 -1.05 -9.62
CA ILE A 45 -16.13 -2.40 -9.55
C ILE A 45 -15.99 -3.03 -10.94
N LEU A 46 -16.99 -2.87 -11.81
CA LEU A 46 -16.93 -3.37 -13.18
C LEU A 46 -15.76 -2.75 -13.95
N GLN A 47 -15.61 -1.43 -13.89
CA GLN A 47 -14.55 -0.71 -14.59
C GLN A 47 -13.15 -0.99 -14.01
N LEU A 48 -13.03 -1.20 -12.69
CA LEU A 48 -11.77 -1.61 -12.08
C LEU A 48 -11.37 -3.04 -12.48
N ARG A 49 -12.34 -3.95 -12.67
CA ARG A 49 -12.08 -5.29 -13.22
C ARG A 49 -11.58 -5.23 -14.67
N GLU A 50 -12.20 -4.39 -15.50
CA GLU A 50 -11.74 -4.16 -16.88
C GLU A 50 -10.32 -3.61 -16.89
N LEU A 51 -10.04 -2.60 -16.05
CA LEU A 51 -8.71 -2.04 -15.88
C LEU A 51 -7.69 -3.10 -15.46
N ALA A 52 -7.97 -3.86 -14.40
CA ALA A 52 -7.08 -4.91 -13.90
C ALA A 52 -6.81 -5.96 -14.98
N ASN A 53 -7.84 -6.46 -15.65
CA ASN A 53 -7.70 -7.47 -16.71
C ASN A 53 -6.86 -6.97 -17.89
N SER A 54 -7.00 -5.69 -18.26
CA SER A 54 -6.25 -5.10 -19.38
C SER A 54 -4.76 -4.85 -19.08
N GLN A 55 -4.39 -4.70 -17.81
CA GLN A 55 -3.04 -4.28 -17.43
C GLN A 55 -2.23 -5.30 -16.64
N LEU A 56 -2.85 -6.28 -16.00
CA LEU A 56 -2.17 -7.31 -15.23
C LEU A 56 -1.25 -8.15 -16.13
N ARG A 57 0.05 -8.13 -15.81
CA ARG A 57 1.09 -8.90 -16.50
C ARG A 57 1.54 -10.08 -15.64
N PRO A 58 2.01 -11.19 -16.23
CA PRO A 58 2.64 -12.28 -15.48
C PRO A 58 3.69 -11.74 -14.52
N ALA A 59 3.64 -12.19 -13.27
CA ALA A 59 4.71 -11.88 -12.33
C ALA A 59 6.01 -12.59 -12.75
N PRO A 60 7.19 -11.98 -12.56
CA PRO A 60 8.46 -12.65 -12.83
C PRO A 60 8.55 -13.97 -12.07
N SER A 61 8.97 -15.04 -12.74
CA SER A 61 9.19 -16.35 -12.11
C SER A 61 10.40 -16.28 -11.19
N GLY A 62 10.16 -16.23 -9.88
CA GLY A 62 11.16 -16.32 -8.83
C GLY A 62 10.51 -16.35 -7.45
N THR A 63 11.04 -17.17 -6.55
CA THR A 63 10.70 -17.12 -5.13
C THR A 63 11.16 -15.77 -4.58
N SER A 64 10.23 -14.85 -4.36
CA SER A 64 10.56 -13.63 -3.63
C SER A 64 10.93 -14.00 -2.19
N ALA A 65 11.78 -13.21 -1.53
CA ALA A 65 12.03 -13.34 -0.09
C ALA A 65 10.75 -13.21 0.77
N HIS A 66 9.62 -12.86 0.15
CA HIS A 66 8.30 -12.65 0.75
C HIS A 66 7.26 -13.72 0.37
N GLY A 67 7.65 -14.87 -0.21
CA GLY A 67 6.73 -15.99 -0.52
C GLY A 67 6.50 -16.26 -2.01
N ASP A 68 5.51 -17.12 -2.34
CA ASP A 68 5.16 -17.57 -3.71
C ASP A 68 4.45 -16.49 -4.56
N GLY A 69 4.32 -15.29 -3.99
CA GLY A 69 3.94 -14.08 -4.70
C GLY A 69 2.59 -14.16 -5.41
N PHE A 70 2.38 -13.22 -6.33
CA PHE A 70 1.17 -13.11 -7.13
C PHE A 70 1.33 -13.81 -8.49
N SER A 71 0.25 -14.34 -9.06
CA SER A 71 0.26 -14.91 -10.41
C SER A 71 0.49 -13.81 -11.46
N ARG A 72 -0.12 -12.64 -11.25
CA ARG A 72 0.07 -11.45 -12.07
C ARG A 72 0.21 -10.20 -11.20
N LEU A 73 1.05 -9.28 -11.64
CA LEU A 73 1.35 -8.04 -10.92
C LEU A 73 1.66 -6.93 -11.92
N THR A 74 1.02 -5.79 -11.74
CA THR A 74 1.38 -4.57 -12.45
C THR A 74 1.49 -3.41 -11.48
N HIS A 75 2.71 -2.88 -11.39
CA HIS A 75 2.98 -1.59 -10.78
C HIS A 75 2.63 -0.47 -11.75
N ARG A 76 2.30 0.71 -11.22
CA ARG A 76 1.94 1.91 -12.02
C ARG A 76 0.81 1.65 -13.02
N VAL A 77 -0.29 1.06 -12.54
CA VAL A 77 -1.54 0.99 -13.29
C VAL A 77 -1.89 2.40 -13.77
N THR A 78 -2.30 2.51 -15.05
CA THR A 78 -2.53 3.83 -15.67
C THR A 78 -3.46 4.69 -14.83
N GLN A 79 -3.04 5.92 -14.56
CA GLN A 79 -3.80 6.85 -13.72
C GLN A 79 -4.92 7.55 -14.49
N VAL A 80 -5.07 7.27 -15.79
CA VAL A 80 -6.14 7.80 -16.64
C VAL A 80 -7.34 6.86 -16.68
N GLY A 81 -8.50 7.35 -17.11
CA GLY A 81 -9.73 6.55 -17.18
C GLY A 81 -10.43 6.45 -15.82
N ILE A 82 -10.74 5.24 -15.36
CA ILE A 82 -11.50 5.03 -14.11
C ILE A 82 -10.81 5.64 -12.88
N LEU A 83 -9.48 5.55 -12.79
CA LEU A 83 -8.74 6.10 -11.65
C LEU A 83 -8.84 7.64 -11.58
N ASP A 84 -8.60 8.34 -12.70
CA ASP A 84 -8.81 9.81 -12.77
C ASP A 84 -10.26 10.19 -12.42
N ARG A 85 -11.26 9.44 -12.90
CA ARG A 85 -12.65 9.68 -12.53
C ARG A 85 -12.93 9.46 -11.04
N LEU A 86 -12.33 8.45 -10.41
CA LEU A 86 -12.44 8.22 -8.96
C LEU A 86 -11.85 9.40 -8.17
N TYR A 87 -10.68 9.90 -8.57
CA TYR A 87 -10.00 11.01 -7.88
C TYR A 87 -10.80 12.32 -7.92
N ARG A 88 -11.65 12.49 -8.95
CA ARG A 88 -12.51 13.66 -9.11
C ARG A 88 -13.83 13.56 -8.34
N GLN A 89 -14.16 12.41 -7.75
CA GLN A 89 -15.41 12.24 -7.00
C GLN A 89 -15.29 12.93 -5.63
N PRO A 90 -16.14 13.93 -5.30
CA PRO A 90 -16.07 14.62 -4.01
C PRO A 90 -16.21 13.67 -2.82
N ALA A 91 -17.08 12.65 -2.92
CA ALA A 91 -17.26 11.63 -1.89
C ALA A 91 -15.95 10.87 -1.57
N PHE A 92 -15.11 10.65 -2.59
CA PHE A 92 -13.83 9.95 -2.43
C PHE A 92 -12.82 10.81 -1.67
N ALA A 93 -12.66 12.07 -2.07
CA ALA A 93 -11.80 13.00 -1.36
C ALA A 93 -12.29 13.23 0.07
N GLN A 94 -13.60 13.43 0.27
CA GLN A 94 -14.20 13.69 1.59
C GLN A 94 -13.95 12.55 2.57
N VAL A 95 -14.20 11.29 2.20
CA VAL A 95 -14.03 10.16 3.12
C VAL A 95 -12.56 9.96 3.51
N LEU A 96 -11.65 10.02 2.54
CA LEU A 96 -10.23 9.78 2.77
C LEU A 96 -9.57 10.91 3.55
N THR A 97 -9.88 12.18 3.22
CA THR A 97 -9.32 13.34 3.94
C THR A 97 -9.90 13.46 5.35
N ARG A 98 -11.17 13.08 5.56
CA ARG A 98 -11.79 13.03 6.89
C ARG A 98 -11.15 11.98 7.79
N LEU A 99 -10.93 10.75 7.30
CA LEU A 99 -10.28 9.68 8.08
C LEU A 99 -8.83 10.00 8.42
N THR A 100 -8.08 10.48 7.45
CA THR A 100 -6.64 10.71 7.59
C THR A 100 -6.31 12.04 8.26
N GLY A 101 -7.28 12.97 8.33
CA GLY A 101 -7.06 14.35 8.79
C GLY A 101 -6.11 15.15 7.89
N CYS A 102 -5.82 14.66 6.69
CA CYS A 102 -4.82 15.22 5.79
C CYS A 102 -5.39 15.39 4.38
N ARG A 103 -4.92 16.41 3.66
CA ARG A 103 -5.04 16.42 2.19
C ARG A 103 -4.05 15.41 1.62
N LEU A 104 -4.44 14.72 0.56
CA LEU A 104 -3.69 13.56 0.08
C LEU A 104 -3.19 13.76 -1.35
N ILE A 105 -2.01 13.23 -1.65
CA ILE A 105 -1.48 13.06 -3.01
C ILE A 105 -1.68 11.59 -3.38
N MET A 106 -2.30 11.33 -4.52
CA MET A 106 -2.30 10.01 -5.15
C MET A 106 -0.90 9.74 -5.70
N SER A 107 -0.17 8.81 -5.08
CA SER A 107 1.13 8.42 -5.62
C SER A 107 0.96 7.35 -6.68
N GLU A 108 0.70 6.13 -6.27
CA GLU A 108 0.72 4.98 -7.17
C GLU A 108 -0.59 4.22 -7.15
N ALA A 109 -0.93 3.59 -8.27
CA ALA A 109 -1.89 2.48 -8.27
C ALA A 109 -1.21 1.20 -8.73
N GLN A 110 -1.58 0.09 -8.10
CA GLN A 110 -1.05 -1.24 -8.35
C GLN A 110 -2.22 -2.21 -8.50
N SER A 111 -2.09 -3.20 -9.38
CA SER A 111 -3.06 -4.29 -9.51
C SER A 111 -2.36 -5.62 -9.29
N PHE A 112 -3.03 -6.50 -8.58
CA PHE A 112 -2.52 -7.82 -8.20
C PHE A 112 -3.50 -8.91 -8.59
N GLU A 113 -2.99 -10.11 -8.87
CA GLU A 113 -3.78 -11.33 -9.00
C GLU A 113 -3.18 -12.46 -8.17
N LEU A 114 -4.00 -13.09 -7.34
CA LEU A 114 -3.68 -14.27 -6.55
C LEU A 114 -4.40 -15.48 -7.15
N GLY A 115 -3.65 -16.50 -7.57
CA GLY A 115 -4.19 -17.77 -8.04
C GLY A 115 -4.36 -18.79 -6.90
N VAL A 116 -5.22 -19.78 -7.10
CA VAL A 116 -5.41 -20.89 -6.14
C VAL A 116 -4.07 -21.57 -5.82
N GLY A 117 -3.86 -21.89 -4.55
CA GLY A 117 -2.65 -22.53 -4.03
C GLY A 117 -1.52 -21.54 -3.70
N ARG A 118 -1.64 -20.26 -4.07
CA ARG A 118 -0.64 -19.24 -3.74
C ARG A 118 -0.93 -18.57 -2.41
N SER A 119 0.14 -18.25 -1.68
CA SER A 119 0.09 -17.54 -0.39
C SER A 119 0.18 -16.02 -0.51
N GLY A 120 0.63 -15.48 -1.65
CA GLY A 120 0.88 -14.06 -1.83
C GLY A 120 2.13 -13.59 -1.08
N PHE A 121 2.07 -12.40 -0.46
CA PHE A 121 3.16 -11.85 0.32
C PHE A 121 3.07 -12.22 1.80
N ALA A 122 4.22 -12.56 2.40
CA ALA A 122 4.47 -12.74 3.82
C ALA A 122 4.23 -11.45 4.62
N TRP A 123 4.38 -11.50 5.95
CA TRP A 123 4.28 -10.33 6.82
C TRP A 123 5.30 -9.26 6.42
N HIS A 124 4.78 -8.08 6.10
CA HIS A 124 5.57 -6.91 5.75
C HIS A 124 4.79 -5.63 6.09
N TYR A 125 5.46 -4.50 5.93
CA TYR A 125 4.85 -3.19 5.88
C TYR A 125 5.25 -2.49 4.57
N ASP A 126 4.61 -1.39 4.23
CA ASP A 126 4.74 -0.74 2.92
C ASP A 126 6.06 0.06 2.74
N SER A 127 7.19 -0.43 3.27
CA SER A 127 8.51 0.21 3.15
C SER A 127 8.81 0.57 1.71
N LEU A 128 8.69 -0.40 0.80
CA LEU A 128 8.99 -0.28 -0.61
C LEU A 128 8.16 0.81 -1.31
N ASN A 129 6.88 0.92 -0.95
CA ASN A 129 5.91 1.83 -1.58
C ASN A 129 6.07 3.27 -1.09
N PHE A 130 6.59 3.47 0.12
CA PHE A 130 6.77 4.78 0.76
C PHE A 130 8.23 5.13 1.05
N ARG A 131 9.16 4.44 0.39
CA ARG A 131 10.60 4.53 0.64
C ARG A 131 11.26 5.88 0.38
N TYR A 132 10.55 6.87 -0.12
CA TYR A 132 11.11 8.17 -0.54
C TYR A 132 10.59 9.34 0.29
N ILE A 133 9.72 9.08 1.28
CA ILE A 133 9.23 10.09 2.21
C ILE A 133 9.82 9.86 3.60
N ARG A 134 9.75 10.88 4.46
CA ARG A 134 10.30 10.78 5.82
C ARG A 134 9.53 9.72 6.64
N PRO A 135 10.18 9.08 7.62
CA PRO A 135 9.52 8.12 8.51
C PRO A 135 8.21 8.65 9.10
N GLN A 136 8.18 9.90 9.56
CA GLN A 136 7.03 10.56 10.19
C GLN A 136 5.95 11.09 9.24
N ASP A 137 6.22 11.15 7.93
CA ASP A 137 5.23 11.66 6.98
C ASP A 137 4.08 10.65 6.81
N PRO A 138 2.82 11.03 7.09
CA PRO A 138 1.70 10.10 6.95
C PRO A 138 1.55 9.62 5.50
N ALA A 139 1.31 8.33 5.34
CA ALA A 139 0.94 7.75 4.06
C ALA A 139 0.06 6.52 4.29
N PHE A 140 -0.74 6.21 3.28
CA PHE A 140 -1.82 5.24 3.40
C PHE A 140 -1.97 4.43 2.12
N SER A 141 -2.56 3.26 2.28
CA SER A 141 -2.86 2.33 1.22
C SER A 141 -4.36 2.06 1.23
N LEU A 142 -5.02 2.23 0.09
CA LEU A 142 -6.42 1.86 -0.11
C LEU A 142 -6.47 0.60 -0.97
N TRP A 143 -6.76 -0.54 -0.34
CA TRP A 143 -6.89 -1.84 -1.00
C TRP A 143 -8.34 -2.15 -1.33
N MET A 144 -8.61 -2.45 -2.60
CA MET A 144 -9.95 -2.64 -3.16
C MET A 144 -10.03 -4.03 -3.81
N PRO A 145 -10.59 -5.04 -3.13
CA PRO A 145 -10.76 -6.36 -3.71
C PRO A 145 -11.83 -6.33 -4.81
N LEU A 146 -11.56 -7.03 -5.91
CA LEU A 146 -12.46 -7.08 -7.06
C LEU A 146 -13.37 -8.31 -7.04
N GLN A 147 -13.10 -9.27 -6.17
CA GLN A 147 -13.93 -10.45 -5.92
C GLN A 147 -14.26 -10.52 -4.42
N PRO A 148 -15.35 -11.21 -4.03
CA PRO A 148 -15.65 -11.41 -2.62
C PRO A 148 -14.51 -12.10 -1.87
N ILE A 149 -14.25 -11.64 -0.65
CA ILE A 149 -13.31 -12.25 0.28
C ILE A 149 -14.08 -12.96 1.37
N ARG A 150 -13.73 -14.23 1.58
CA ARG A 150 -14.37 -15.13 2.56
C ARG A 150 -13.26 -15.88 3.32
N PRO A 151 -12.74 -15.31 4.42
CA PRO A 151 -11.59 -15.88 5.15
C PRO A 151 -11.83 -17.32 5.63
N GLN A 152 -13.05 -17.61 6.09
CA GLN A 152 -13.43 -18.93 6.62
C GLN A 152 -13.72 -19.97 5.53
N LEU A 153 -13.79 -19.56 4.26
CA LEU A 153 -14.03 -20.45 3.13
C LEU A 153 -12.73 -20.59 2.33
N GLN A 154 -12.54 -19.72 1.34
CA GLN A 154 -11.45 -19.85 0.39
C GLN A 154 -10.24 -18.95 0.72
N GLY A 155 -10.26 -18.23 1.86
CA GLY A 155 -9.16 -17.34 2.24
C GLY A 155 -9.02 -16.17 1.26
N GLY A 156 -7.81 -15.90 0.78
CA GLY A 156 -7.49 -15.02 -0.36
C GLY A 156 -7.62 -13.52 -0.10
N GLY A 157 -7.73 -13.10 1.16
CA GLY A 157 -7.79 -11.71 1.60
C GLY A 157 -6.45 -11.16 2.06
N MET A 158 -6.50 -10.20 2.99
CA MET A 158 -5.34 -9.73 3.74
C MET A 158 -5.53 -10.01 5.21
N ALA A 159 -4.45 -10.31 5.90
CA ALA A 159 -4.38 -10.34 7.35
C ALA A 159 -3.49 -9.20 7.84
N TRP A 160 -3.82 -8.60 8.98
CA TRP A 160 -3.05 -7.48 9.53
C TRP A 160 -3.03 -7.45 11.06
N VAL A 161 -2.07 -6.72 11.62
CA VAL A 161 -1.93 -6.47 13.06
C VAL A 161 -2.16 -4.98 13.34
N PRO A 162 -3.05 -4.59 14.28
CA PRO A 162 -3.30 -3.20 14.64
C PRO A 162 -2.04 -2.45 15.09
N LEU A 163 -1.94 -1.16 14.75
CA LEU A 163 -0.84 -0.29 15.21
C LEU A 163 -0.76 -0.18 16.74
N SER A 164 -1.90 -0.28 17.43
CA SER A 164 -1.96 -0.28 18.89
C SER A 164 -1.29 -1.49 19.54
N LEU A 165 -1.01 -2.56 18.78
CA LEU A 165 -0.27 -3.74 19.24
C LEU A 165 1.18 -3.70 18.76
N PHE A 166 1.39 -3.46 17.46
CA PHE A 166 2.73 -3.44 16.88
C PHE A 166 2.77 -2.56 15.62
N SER A 167 3.51 -1.45 15.70
CA SER A 167 3.65 -0.48 14.62
C SER A 167 4.97 -0.67 13.88
N ALA A 168 4.99 -0.49 12.55
CA ALA A 168 6.23 -0.45 11.77
C ALA A 168 6.89 0.95 11.72
N GLN A 169 6.42 1.91 12.53
CA GLN A 169 6.98 3.27 12.55
C GLN A 169 8.47 3.26 12.89
N GLU A 170 8.85 2.47 13.88
CA GLU A 170 10.23 2.27 14.33
C GLU A 170 11.06 1.61 13.22
N ASN A 171 10.49 0.70 12.43
CA ASN A 171 11.19 0.09 11.29
C ASN A 171 11.55 1.15 10.23
N PHE A 172 10.64 2.08 9.91
CA PHE A 172 10.98 3.21 9.02
C PHE A 172 12.08 4.09 9.61
N GLN A 173 12.08 4.33 10.92
CA GLN A 173 13.13 5.10 11.59
C GLN A 173 14.48 4.37 11.56
N PHE A 174 14.49 3.06 11.80
CA PHE A 174 15.69 2.22 11.68
C PHE A 174 16.22 2.22 10.25
N SER A 175 15.37 2.03 9.24
CA SER A 175 15.75 2.18 7.83
C SER A 175 16.47 3.51 7.59
N ARG A 176 15.93 4.60 8.12
CA ARG A 176 16.52 5.93 7.95
C ARG A 176 17.88 6.09 8.63
N LEU A 177 18.05 5.52 9.81
CA LEU A 177 19.33 5.53 10.55
C LEU A 177 20.38 4.70 9.82
N LEU A 178 20.02 3.49 9.39
CA LEU A 178 20.89 2.60 8.63
C LEU A 178 21.27 3.18 7.27
N ALA A 179 20.33 3.83 6.59
CA ALA A 179 20.62 4.56 5.35
C ALA A 179 21.64 5.68 5.59
N GLY A 180 21.54 6.39 6.71
CA GLY A 180 22.53 7.40 7.11
C GLY A 180 23.92 6.81 7.33
N LYS A 181 24.01 5.62 7.95
CA LYS A 181 25.28 4.88 8.09
C LYS A 181 25.87 4.51 6.73
N LEU A 182 25.07 3.91 5.87
CA LEU A 182 25.46 3.53 4.51
C LEU A 182 25.97 4.72 3.69
N ALA A 183 25.30 5.88 3.80
CA ALA A 183 25.71 7.10 3.11
C ALA A 183 27.06 7.65 3.58
N ARG A 184 27.49 7.33 4.80
CA ARG A 184 28.83 7.65 5.33
C ARG A 184 29.87 6.57 5.04
N GLY A 185 29.51 5.52 4.29
CA GLY A 185 30.39 4.38 4.01
C GLY A 185 30.55 3.42 5.20
N GLU A 186 29.71 3.54 6.23
CA GLU A 186 29.75 2.64 7.37
C GLU A 186 29.02 1.32 7.07
N SER A 187 29.52 0.22 7.63
CA SER A 187 28.84 -1.08 7.56
C SER A 187 27.60 -1.10 8.44
N VAL A 188 26.55 -1.76 7.94
CA VAL A 188 25.31 -2.05 8.68
C VAL A 188 25.08 -3.56 8.85
N ALA A 189 26.04 -4.40 8.46
CA ALA A 189 25.86 -5.84 8.35
C ALA A 189 25.40 -6.52 9.65
N GLU A 190 26.01 -6.18 10.78
CA GLU A 190 25.65 -6.73 12.09
C GLU A 190 24.21 -6.36 12.49
N PHE A 191 23.85 -5.08 12.35
CA PHE A 191 22.50 -4.62 12.65
C PHE A 191 21.47 -5.27 11.72
N SER A 192 21.77 -5.36 10.44
CA SER A 192 20.94 -6.04 9.45
C SER A 192 20.78 -7.53 9.77
N ALA A 193 21.80 -8.22 10.29
CA ALA A 193 21.69 -9.61 10.69
C ALA A 193 20.69 -9.80 11.86
N HIS A 194 20.74 -8.93 12.87
CA HIS A 194 19.78 -8.97 13.99
C HIS A 194 18.36 -8.65 13.55
N LEU A 195 18.16 -7.64 12.70
CA LEU A 195 16.85 -7.34 12.13
C LEU A 195 16.33 -8.53 11.32
N ARG A 196 17.17 -9.13 10.46
CA ARG A 196 16.78 -10.28 9.64
C ARG A 196 16.34 -11.46 10.50
N GLN A 197 17.06 -11.74 11.59
CA GLN A 197 16.68 -12.81 12.53
C GLN A 197 15.35 -12.51 13.23
N THR A 198 15.08 -11.24 13.53
CA THR A 198 13.85 -10.80 14.21
C THR A 198 12.63 -10.87 13.29
N TYR A 199 12.79 -10.44 12.04
CA TYR A 199 11.72 -10.29 11.05
C TYR A 199 11.69 -11.38 9.97
N CYS A 200 12.46 -12.46 10.12
CA CYS A 200 12.37 -13.56 9.17
C CYS A 200 10.98 -14.19 9.21
N THR A 201 10.51 -14.67 8.06
CA THR A 201 9.27 -15.42 7.94
C THR A 201 9.58 -16.80 7.35
N PRO A 202 9.29 -17.90 8.07
CA PRO A 202 8.79 -17.94 9.45
C PRO A 202 9.84 -17.47 10.47
N GLY A 203 9.40 -17.01 11.64
CA GLY A 203 10.25 -16.51 12.72
C GLY A 203 9.43 -16.11 13.95
N VAL A 204 10.09 -15.69 15.03
CA VAL A 204 9.43 -15.43 16.34
C VAL A 204 8.27 -14.44 16.22
N LEU A 205 8.44 -13.36 15.44
CA LEU A 205 7.35 -12.39 15.23
C LEU A 205 6.24 -12.92 14.31
N THR A 206 6.52 -13.91 13.46
CA THR A 206 5.49 -14.50 12.58
C THR A 206 4.39 -15.13 13.43
N ASP A 207 4.75 -15.96 14.41
CA ASP A 207 3.77 -16.66 15.25
C ASP A 207 2.95 -15.66 16.08
N ALA A 208 3.61 -14.65 16.66
CA ALA A 208 2.95 -13.58 17.40
C ALA A 208 1.98 -12.77 16.51
N PHE A 209 2.36 -12.48 15.27
CA PHE A 209 1.46 -11.81 14.32
C PHE A 209 0.29 -12.70 13.91
N GLU A 210 0.52 -13.99 13.70
CA GLU A 210 -0.56 -14.94 13.39
C GLU A 210 -1.57 -15.02 14.52
N GLU A 211 -1.15 -15.04 15.78
CA GLU A 211 -2.05 -15.06 16.95
C GLU A 211 -2.90 -13.80 17.08
N GLN A 212 -2.35 -12.65 16.71
CA GLN A 212 -3.00 -11.34 16.84
C GLN A 212 -3.68 -10.87 15.55
N ARG A 213 -3.63 -11.67 14.48
CA ARG A 213 -4.07 -11.23 13.15
C ARG A 213 -5.56 -10.96 13.11
N ILE A 214 -5.91 -9.96 12.33
CA ILE A 214 -7.28 -9.66 11.93
C ILE A 214 -7.38 -9.97 10.45
N GLU A 215 -8.43 -10.71 10.08
CA GLU A 215 -8.77 -11.00 8.70
C GLU A 215 -10.29 -10.89 8.55
N GLU A 216 -10.75 -10.01 7.67
CA GLU A 216 -12.16 -9.74 7.47
C GLU A 216 -12.68 -10.22 6.12
N ALA A 217 -13.99 -10.49 6.05
CA ALA A 217 -14.68 -10.68 4.79
C ALA A 217 -14.92 -9.34 4.09
N PHE A 218 -14.87 -9.33 2.76
CA PHE A 218 -15.13 -8.16 1.92
C PHE A 218 -16.10 -8.52 0.81
N ASP A 219 -17.03 -7.63 0.53
CA ASP A 219 -17.85 -7.70 -0.67
C ASP A 219 -17.30 -6.77 -1.74
N PRO A 220 -17.48 -7.06 -3.05
CA PRO A 220 -17.11 -6.13 -4.10
C PRO A 220 -17.80 -4.78 -3.88
N GLY A 221 -17.01 -3.72 -3.68
CA GLY A 221 -17.49 -2.41 -3.27
C GLY A 221 -16.86 -1.94 -1.97
N ASP A 222 -16.51 -2.88 -1.09
CA ASP A 222 -15.75 -2.59 0.13
C ASP A 222 -14.30 -2.24 -0.21
N ALA A 223 -13.65 -1.49 0.69
CA ALA A 223 -12.21 -1.21 0.62
C ALA A 223 -11.59 -1.24 2.03
N LEU A 224 -10.30 -1.55 2.11
CA LEU A 224 -9.50 -1.38 3.34
C LEU A 224 -8.59 -0.16 3.16
N LEU A 225 -8.76 0.85 4.01
CA LEU A 225 -7.78 1.93 4.14
C LEU A 225 -6.86 1.61 5.32
N PHE A 226 -5.55 1.69 5.11
CA PHE A 226 -4.58 1.47 6.18
C PHE A 226 -3.34 2.35 6.09
N SER A 227 -2.72 2.59 7.23
CA SER A 227 -1.46 3.32 7.39
C SER A 227 -0.27 2.56 6.84
N LYS A 228 0.74 3.28 6.31
CA LYS A 228 2.01 2.70 5.87
C LYS A 228 2.74 1.88 6.94
N TYR A 229 2.42 2.12 8.22
CA TYR A 229 3.02 1.44 9.36
C TYR A 229 2.35 0.10 9.69
N LEU A 230 1.26 -0.26 9.01
CA LEU A 230 0.50 -1.47 9.34
C LEU A 230 1.24 -2.71 8.84
N TRP A 231 1.55 -3.62 9.76
CA TRP A 231 2.00 -4.95 9.40
C TRP A 231 0.84 -5.73 8.79
N HIS A 232 1.06 -6.28 7.60
CA HIS A 232 0.06 -7.03 6.87
C HIS A 232 0.70 -8.12 6.00
N ARG A 233 -0.12 -9.09 5.61
CA ARG A 233 0.24 -10.14 4.66
C ARG A 233 -0.96 -10.51 3.80
N SER A 234 -0.70 -11.21 2.71
CA SER A 234 -1.75 -11.90 1.96
C SER A 234 -2.16 -13.17 2.68
N SER A 235 -3.44 -13.52 2.64
CA SER A 235 -3.92 -14.84 3.03
C SER A 235 -3.98 -15.74 1.80
N PRO A 236 -3.65 -17.03 1.95
CA PRO A 236 -3.62 -17.96 0.81
C PRO A 236 -5.00 -18.09 0.18
N LEU A 237 -5.04 -18.22 -1.16
CA LEU A 237 -6.27 -18.58 -1.86
C LEU A 237 -6.37 -20.10 -1.92
N LEU A 238 -7.24 -20.67 -1.10
CA LEU A 238 -7.45 -22.12 -1.02
C LEU A 238 -8.29 -22.62 -2.20
N PRO A 239 -8.41 -23.94 -2.43
CA PRO A 239 -9.35 -24.49 -3.40
C PRO A 239 -10.81 -24.09 -3.07
N GLY A 240 -11.61 -23.80 -4.09
CA GLY A 240 -13.00 -23.35 -3.96
C GLY A 240 -13.51 -22.72 -5.26
N ASP A 241 -14.57 -21.92 -5.17
CA ASP A 241 -15.31 -21.39 -6.33
C ASP A 241 -14.49 -20.43 -7.22
N LEU A 242 -13.51 -19.71 -6.66
CA LEU A 242 -12.71 -18.75 -7.40
C LEU A 242 -11.37 -19.35 -7.80
N GLU A 243 -11.07 -19.41 -9.09
CA GLU A 243 -9.73 -19.82 -9.58
C GLU A 243 -8.65 -18.75 -9.30
N ARG A 244 -9.08 -17.50 -9.20
CA ARG A 244 -8.20 -16.34 -9.01
C ARG A 244 -8.93 -15.18 -8.35
N ARG A 245 -8.16 -14.30 -7.70
CA ARG A 245 -8.64 -13.05 -7.12
C ARG A 245 -7.76 -11.90 -7.51
N GLN A 246 -8.36 -10.74 -7.68
CA GLN A 246 -7.70 -9.51 -8.06
C GLN A 246 -8.01 -8.42 -7.06
N ALA A 247 -7.07 -7.49 -6.93
CA ALA A 247 -7.26 -6.27 -6.18
C ALA A 247 -6.56 -5.12 -6.87
N VAL A 248 -7.13 -3.91 -6.69
CA VAL A 248 -6.46 -2.66 -7.02
C VAL A 248 -6.10 -1.97 -5.72
N THR A 249 -4.85 -1.54 -5.58
CA THR A 249 -4.38 -0.77 -4.43
C THR A 249 -3.94 0.61 -4.87
N LEU A 250 -4.33 1.62 -4.10
CA LEU A 250 -3.87 2.99 -4.28
C LEU A 250 -2.95 3.39 -3.13
N ARG A 251 -1.90 4.14 -3.43
CA ARG A 251 -0.96 4.71 -2.46
C ARG A 251 -1.22 6.20 -2.34
N LEU A 252 -1.31 6.66 -1.10
CA LEU A 252 -1.75 7.99 -0.70
C LEU A 252 -0.68 8.60 0.19
N LEU A 253 -0.27 9.84 -0.07
CA LEU A 253 0.71 10.56 0.75
C LEU A 253 0.04 11.78 1.37
N ASP A 254 0.40 12.17 2.60
CA ASP A 254 0.12 13.53 3.06
C ASP A 254 0.71 14.53 2.05
N TRP A 255 -0.08 15.54 1.65
CA TRP A 255 0.37 16.56 0.72
C TRP A 255 1.58 17.38 1.21
N ARG A 256 1.91 17.31 2.50
CA ARG A 256 3.10 17.89 3.15
C ARG A 256 4.30 16.94 3.21
N ALA A 257 4.15 15.69 2.77
CA ALA A 257 5.25 14.75 2.75
C ALA A 257 6.43 15.32 1.95
N CYS A 258 7.63 15.12 2.46
CA CYS A 258 8.85 15.65 1.87
C CYS A 258 9.73 14.52 1.34
N LEU A 259 10.48 14.80 0.27
CA LEU A 259 11.48 13.89 -0.24
C LEU A 259 12.57 13.66 0.81
N ASP A 260 12.77 12.40 1.19
CA ASP A 260 13.90 11.97 2.02
C ASP A 260 14.87 11.14 1.17
N PRO A 261 15.97 11.74 0.69
CA PRO A 261 16.90 11.06 -0.21
C PRO A 261 17.62 9.89 0.46
N LEU A 262 17.81 9.93 1.78
CA LEU A 262 18.46 8.84 2.50
C LEU A 262 17.51 7.64 2.60
N MET A 263 16.23 7.86 2.91
CA MET A 263 15.24 6.78 2.78
C MET A 263 15.24 6.22 1.36
N GLN A 264 15.16 7.11 0.36
CA GLN A 264 15.03 6.72 -1.04
C GLN A 264 16.21 5.84 -1.48
N GLU A 265 17.43 6.28 -1.20
CA GLU A 265 18.64 5.56 -1.56
C GLU A 265 18.80 4.27 -0.77
N GLY A 266 18.71 4.33 0.56
CA GLY A 266 18.93 3.18 1.43
C GLY A 266 17.95 2.04 1.16
N GLU A 267 16.67 2.35 1.04
CA GLU A 267 15.64 1.34 0.75
C GLU A 267 15.64 0.90 -0.72
N THR A 268 16.07 1.75 -1.65
CA THR A 268 16.22 1.30 -3.05
C THR A 268 17.35 0.28 -3.18
N ARG A 269 18.43 0.43 -2.41
CA ARG A 269 19.56 -0.53 -2.36
C ARG A 269 19.19 -1.87 -1.74
N SER A 270 18.23 -1.90 -0.81
CA SER A 270 17.83 -3.11 -0.06
C SER A 270 16.52 -3.74 -0.56
N ALA A 271 15.97 -3.24 -1.66
CA ALA A 271 14.64 -3.58 -2.16
C ALA A 271 13.47 -3.36 -1.17
N GLY A 272 13.52 -2.29 -0.36
CA GLY A 272 12.55 -2.01 0.70
C GLY A 272 12.80 -2.83 1.97
N GLY A 273 13.95 -3.47 2.05
CA GLY A 273 14.30 -4.44 3.07
C GLY A 273 15.07 -3.88 4.26
N LEU A 274 15.45 -2.60 4.26
CA LEU A 274 16.53 -2.12 5.13
C LEU A 274 16.14 -2.22 6.61
N GLY A 275 14.92 -1.80 6.96
CA GLY A 275 14.36 -1.87 8.32
C GLY A 275 13.96 -3.27 8.77
N MET A 276 14.13 -4.28 7.91
CA MET A 276 13.97 -5.71 8.22
C MET A 276 15.28 -6.49 8.06
N GLY A 277 16.40 -5.82 7.78
CA GLY A 277 17.70 -6.46 7.58
C GLY A 277 17.81 -7.30 6.30
N LEU A 278 16.89 -7.10 5.35
CA LEU A 278 16.93 -7.77 4.05
C LEU A 278 17.84 -6.98 3.11
N ASP A 279 18.64 -7.72 2.35
CA ASP A 279 19.46 -7.18 1.26
C ASP A 279 18.92 -7.76 -0.04
N GLY A 280 17.82 -7.20 -0.52
CA GLY A 280 17.17 -7.65 -1.76
C GLY A 280 17.90 -7.19 -3.03
N GLY A 281 19.06 -6.54 -2.89
CA GLY A 281 19.79 -5.90 -3.98
C GLY A 281 19.12 -4.63 -4.49
N PRO A 282 19.79 -3.88 -5.38
CA PRO A 282 19.28 -2.63 -5.90
C PRO A 282 18.03 -2.86 -6.77
N LEU A 283 16.97 -2.12 -6.49
CA LEU A 283 15.78 -2.10 -7.35
C LEU A 283 16.07 -1.36 -8.65
N ASN A 284 15.48 -1.84 -9.74
CA ASN A 284 15.46 -1.11 -11.00
C ASN A 284 14.76 0.27 -10.82
N PRO A 285 15.31 1.36 -11.37
CA PRO A 285 14.93 2.75 -11.11
C PRO A 285 13.57 3.19 -11.70
N VAL A 286 12.62 2.27 -11.88
CA VAL A 286 11.33 2.51 -12.56
C VAL A 286 10.14 2.74 -11.62
N SER A 287 10.40 2.75 -10.31
CA SER A 287 9.40 2.94 -9.24
C SER A 287 8.83 4.36 -9.17
N TYR A 288 7.73 4.54 -8.45
CA TYR A 288 7.17 5.87 -8.23
C TYR A 288 8.17 6.84 -7.57
N GLY A 289 8.92 6.41 -6.54
CA GLY A 289 9.85 7.29 -5.83
C GLY A 289 11.00 7.83 -6.68
N SER A 290 11.48 7.05 -7.66
CA SER A 290 12.63 7.43 -8.50
C SER A 290 12.36 8.56 -9.49
N ARG A 291 11.10 9.03 -9.60
CA ARG A 291 10.74 10.15 -10.48
C ARG A 291 11.01 11.53 -9.90
N PHE A 292 11.25 11.64 -8.59
CA PHE A 292 11.45 12.93 -7.90
C PHE A 292 12.87 13.48 -8.09
N VAL A 293 13.29 13.63 -9.34
CA VAL A 293 14.61 14.15 -9.75
C VAL A 293 14.60 15.66 -9.96
N ASP A 294 13.41 16.26 -10.02
CA ASP A 294 13.16 17.67 -10.31
C ASP A 294 13.01 18.54 -9.05
N ILE A 295 13.04 17.93 -7.86
CA ILE A 295 12.91 18.61 -6.58
C ILE A 295 14.12 18.33 -5.68
N LYS A 296 14.43 19.29 -4.79
CA LYS A 296 15.57 19.18 -3.88
C LYS A 296 15.24 18.26 -2.68
N PRO A 297 16.26 17.66 -2.03
CA PRO A 297 16.10 17.02 -0.73
C PRO A 297 15.30 17.87 0.27
N GLY A 298 14.36 17.26 0.97
CA GLY A 298 13.48 17.94 1.94
C GLY A 298 12.36 18.77 1.32
N ALA A 299 12.32 18.95 -0.01
CA ALA A 299 11.22 19.65 -0.66
C ALA A 299 9.92 18.82 -0.55
N PRO A 300 8.75 19.48 -0.45
CA PRO A 300 7.46 18.79 -0.49
C PRO A 300 7.29 18.04 -1.81
N ILE A 301 6.79 16.80 -1.76
CA ILE A 301 6.54 15.99 -2.96
C ILE A 301 5.62 16.71 -3.96
N ARG A 302 4.66 17.50 -3.46
CA ARG A 302 3.74 18.30 -4.28
C ARG A 302 4.40 19.36 -5.17
N SER A 303 5.66 19.71 -4.94
CA SER A 303 6.36 20.67 -5.80
C SER A 303 6.99 20.03 -7.04
N SER A 304 6.93 18.70 -7.17
CA SER A 304 7.42 17.99 -8.35
C SER A 304 6.41 18.07 -9.50
N ALA A 305 6.90 18.24 -10.72
CA ALA A 305 6.15 18.05 -11.96
C ALA A 305 5.62 16.61 -12.09
N HIS A 306 6.23 15.68 -11.37
CA HIS A 306 5.78 14.31 -11.20
C HIS A 306 4.96 14.14 -9.92
N CYS A 307 4.30 15.16 -9.38
CA CYS A 307 3.29 14.94 -8.35
C CYS A 307 2.05 14.28 -8.98
N GLY A 308 1.40 13.36 -8.26
CA GLY A 308 0.10 12.86 -8.70
C GLY A 308 -1.06 13.80 -8.30
N PRO A 309 -2.30 13.45 -8.64
CA PRO A 309 -3.49 14.21 -8.26
C PRO A 309 -3.58 14.46 -6.76
N ILE A 310 -4.08 15.64 -6.38
CA ILE A 310 -4.33 16.00 -4.98
C ILE A 310 -5.82 15.84 -4.71
N LEU A 311 -6.15 15.14 -3.62
CA LEU A 311 -7.49 15.01 -3.05
C LEU A 311 -7.76 16.11 -2.01
#